data_AF-A0A8J7QKD4-F1
#
_entry.id   AF-A0A8J7QKD4-F1
#
_cell.length_a   1.000
_cell.length_b   1.000
_cell.length_c   1.000
_cell.angle_alpha   90.00
_cell.angle_beta   90.00
_cell.angle_gamma   90.00
#
_symmetry.space_group_name_H-M   'P 1'
#
loop_
_entity.id
_entity.type
_entity.pdbx_description
1 polymer ?
#
loop_
_entity_poly.entity_id
_entity_poly.type
_entity_poly.pdbx_seq_one_letter_code
_entity_poly.pdbx_strand_id
1 'polypeptide(L)'
;MPTYSDAPDVKELVDEFIESLDLYHIDKKRVLCVRSKGSKAGGTLARIHSFPKVYQKALGMRPVYIIEVISENFDKIEEAEKESFSTSPRAFREGCRTIEKILNRK
;
A
#
# COMPACT_ATOMS: atom_id res chain seq x y z
N MET A 1 -4.56 13.63 -16.30
CA MET A 1 -5.22 12.92 -15.18
C MET A 1 -4.34 11.76 -14.80
N PRO A 2 -4.22 11.40 -13.51
CA PRO A 2 -3.48 10.21 -13.13
C PRO A 2 -4.17 8.94 -13.68
N THR A 3 -3.38 7.99 -14.14
CA THR A 3 -3.83 6.66 -14.57
C THR A 3 -3.47 5.64 -13.52
N TYR A 4 -4.31 4.63 -13.34
CA TYR A 4 -4.12 3.57 -12.34
C TYR A 4 -4.01 2.21 -13.03
N SER A 5 -3.13 1.36 -12.52
CA SER A 5 -2.99 -0.04 -12.92
C SER A 5 -2.82 -0.93 -11.70
N ASP A 6 -3.08 -2.23 -11.84
CA ASP A 6 -2.79 -3.18 -10.77
C ASP A 6 -1.29 -3.23 -10.45
N ALA A 7 -0.97 -3.50 -9.18
CA ALA A 7 0.40 -3.66 -8.69
C ALA A 7 0.55 -5.00 -7.96
N PRO A 8 0.63 -6.13 -8.69
CA PRO A 8 0.72 -7.47 -8.10
C PRO A 8 2.03 -7.65 -7.32
N ASP A 9 3.13 -7.07 -7.80
CA ASP A 9 4.42 -7.02 -7.13
C ASP A 9 4.33 -6.39 -5.73
N VAL A 10 3.62 -5.27 -5.63
CA VAL A 10 3.36 -4.60 -4.34
C VAL A 10 2.43 -5.44 -3.47
N LYS A 11 1.45 -6.12 -4.06
CA LYS A 11 0.51 -6.98 -3.34
C LYS A 11 1.20 -8.17 -2.66
N GLU A 12 2.10 -8.83 -3.37
CA GLU A 12 2.89 -9.94 -2.83
C GLU A 12 3.72 -9.49 -1.63
N LEU A 13 4.42 -8.36 -1.75
CA LEU A 13 5.19 -7.76 -0.66
C LEU A 13 4.29 -7.45 0.55
N VAL A 14 3.14 -6.81 0.32
CA VAL A 14 2.17 -6.49 1.39
C VAL A 14 1.71 -7.74 2.13
N ASP A 15 1.43 -8.82 1.40
CA ASP A 15 0.98 -10.07 2.02
C ASP A 15 2.07 -10.71 2.87
N GLU A 16 3.31 -10.73 2.39
CA GLU A 16 4.48 -11.17 3.16
C GLU A 16 4.66 -10.33 4.44
N PHE A 17 4.43 -9.02 4.38
CA PHE A 17 4.48 -8.16 5.56
C PHE A 17 3.37 -8.44 6.57
N ILE A 18 2.14 -8.64 6.10
CA ILE A 18 1.01 -8.96 6.97
C ILE A 18 1.29 -10.26 7.72
N GLU A 19 1.88 -11.25 7.05
CA GLU A 19 2.28 -12.52 7.66
C GLU A 19 3.45 -12.38 8.62
N SER A 20 4.55 -11.75 8.21
CA SER A 20 5.77 -11.61 9.03
C SER A 20 5.60 -10.74 10.27
N LEU A 21 4.61 -9.83 10.27
CA LEU A 21 4.27 -8.98 11.41
C LEU A 21 3.09 -9.50 12.23
N ASP A 22 2.61 -10.72 11.97
CA ASP A 22 1.49 -11.35 12.67
C ASP A 22 0.20 -10.48 12.70
N LEU A 23 -0.04 -9.71 11.62
CA LEU A 23 -1.19 -8.82 11.51
C LEU A 23 -2.47 -9.57 11.09
N TYR A 24 -2.78 -10.68 11.77
CA TYR A 24 -3.88 -11.60 11.43
C TYR A 24 -5.27 -10.96 11.45
N HIS A 25 -5.43 -9.80 12.11
CA HIS A 25 -6.67 -9.03 12.10
C HIS A 25 -6.95 -8.35 10.74
N ILE A 26 -5.97 -8.31 9.84
CA ILE A 26 -6.07 -7.76 8.49
C ILE A 26 -6.48 -8.87 7.52
N ASP A 27 -7.64 -8.70 6.88
CA ASP A 27 -8.03 -9.56 5.77
C ASP A 27 -7.26 -9.17 4.50
N LYS A 28 -6.24 -9.94 4.14
CA LYS A 28 -5.41 -9.78 2.93
C LYS A 28 -6.23 -9.66 1.64
N LYS A 29 -7.45 -10.22 1.59
CA LYS A 29 -8.34 -10.12 0.43
C LYS A 29 -8.98 -8.73 0.28
N ARG A 30 -8.93 -7.92 1.33
CA ARG A 30 -9.48 -6.54 1.38
C ARG A 30 -8.40 -5.48 1.38
N VAL A 31 -7.15 -5.86 1.11
CA VAL A 31 -6.05 -4.94 0.84
C VAL A 31 -5.75 -5.03 -0.65
N LEU A 32 -6.02 -3.96 -1.38
CA LEU A 32 -5.77 -3.88 -2.82
C LEU A 32 -4.53 -3.02 -3.07
N CYS A 33 -3.75 -3.35 -4.09
CA CYS A 33 -2.54 -2.60 -4.43
C CYS A 33 -2.63 -2.10 -5.86
N VAL A 34 -2.40 -0.81 -6.04
CA VAL A 34 -2.45 -0.14 -7.34
C VAL A 34 -1.22 0.73 -7.53
N ARG A 35 -0.82 0.92 -8.78
CA ARG A 35 0.22 1.83 -9.20
C ARG A 35 -0.43 3.01 -9.90
N SER A 36 -0.03 4.23 -9.55
CA SER A 36 -0.48 5.46 -10.24
C SER A 36 0.65 6.08 -11.05
N LYS A 37 0.28 6.68 -12.19
CA LYS A 37 1.17 7.43 -13.09
C LYS A 37 0.52 8.75 -13.48
N GLY A 38 1.32 9.79 -13.69
CA GLY A 38 0.89 11.17 -13.93
C GLY A 38 0.71 11.98 -12.64
N SER A 39 1.25 11.51 -11.51
CA SER A 39 1.22 12.25 -10.26
C SER A 39 2.26 13.37 -10.26
N LYS A 40 1.86 14.58 -9.84
CA LYS A 40 2.79 15.71 -9.64
C LYS A 40 3.44 15.70 -8.24
N ALA A 41 3.12 14.71 -7.40
CA ALA A 41 3.62 14.64 -6.03
C ALA A 41 5.04 14.07 -6.02
N GLY A 42 6.05 14.92 -6.21
CA GLY A 42 7.46 14.51 -6.33
C GLY A 42 8.10 13.92 -5.07
N GLY A 43 7.48 14.07 -3.90
CA GLY A 43 7.99 13.55 -2.62
C GLY A 43 7.16 12.43 -2.00
N THR A 44 6.13 11.92 -2.69
CA THR A 44 5.24 10.88 -2.16
C THR A 44 5.55 9.55 -2.82
N LEU A 45 5.91 8.55 -2.02
CA LEU A 45 6.20 7.20 -2.53
C LEU A 45 4.94 6.35 -2.66
N ALA A 46 4.09 6.40 -1.63
CA ALA A 46 2.86 5.65 -1.56
C ALA A 46 1.78 6.39 -0.77
N ARG A 47 0.53 5.97 -0.92
CA ARG A 47 -0.65 6.44 -0.19
C ARG A 47 -1.49 5.24 0.26
N ILE A 48 -2.19 5.42 1.37
CA ILE A 48 -3.15 4.43 1.86
C ILE A 48 -4.53 5.07 1.86
N HIS A 49 -5.44 4.49 1.10
CA HIS A 49 -6.83 4.91 1.02
C HIS A 49 -7.67 3.95 1.85
N SER A 50 -8.33 4.50 2.87
CA SER A 50 -9.34 3.75 3.63
C SER A 50 -10.70 3.92 2.96
N PHE A 51 -11.42 2.82 2.76
CA PHE A 51 -12.79 2.91 2.24
C PHE A 51 -13.70 3.66 3.24
N PRO A 52 -14.41 4.73 2.86
CA PRO A 52 -15.13 5.55 3.82
C PRO A 52 -16.26 4.79 4.54
N LYS A 53 -16.46 5.07 5.83
CA LYS A 53 -17.47 4.38 6.68
C LYS A 53 -18.90 4.48 6.13
N VAL A 54 -19.26 5.62 5.52
CA VAL A 54 -20.61 5.81 4.96
C VAL A 54 -20.89 4.84 3.81
N TYR A 55 -19.89 4.59 2.95
CA TYR A 55 -20.00 3.65 1.83
C TYR A 55 -20.06 2.20 2.34
N GLN A 56 -19.26 1.86 3.36
CA GLN A 56 -19.34 0.56 4.03
C GLN A 56 -20.77 0.28 4.52
N LYS A 57 -21.38 1.25 5.20
CA LYS A 57 -22.75 1.12 5.72
C LYS A 57 -23.79 1.03 4.60
N ALA A 58 -23.70 1.88 3.59
CA ALA A 58 -24.66 1.94 2.49
C ALA A 58 -24.62 0.68 1.60
N LEU A 59 -23.43 0.13 1.36
CA LEU A 59 -23.22 -1.02 0.48
C LEU A 59 -23.12 -2.35 1.23
N GLY A 60 -23.26 -2.37 2.56
CA GLY A 60 -23.09 -3.58 3.38
C GLY A 60 -21.68 -4.18 3.30
N MET A 61 -20.68 -3.36 2.97
CA MET A 61 -19.30 -3.80 2.74
C MET A 61 -18.46 -3.71 4.02
N ARG A 62 -17.56 -4.67 4.19
CA ARG A 62 -16.51 -4.60 5.21
C ARG A 62 -15.42 -3.59 4.79
N PRO A 63 -14.57 -3.11 5.73
CA PRO A 63 -13.48 -2.21 5.39
C PRO A 63 -12.57 -2.77 4.30
N VAL A 64 -12.24 -1.93 3.32
CA VAL A 64 -11.27 -2.21 2.25
C VAL A 64 -10.20 -1.12 2.29
N TYR A 65 -8.96 -1.49 2.03
CA TYR A 65 -7.81 -0.59 1.98
C TYR A 65 -7.18 -0.68 0.59
N ILE A 66 -6.79 0.47 0.03
CA ILE A 66 -6.03 0.53 -1.21
C ILE A 66 -4.68 1.14 -0.91
N ILE A 67 -3.62 0.41 -1.22
CA ILE A 67 -2.24 0.89 -1.20
C ILE A 67 -1.92 1.35 -2.62
N GLU A 68 -1.71 2.66 -2.79
CA GLU A 68 -1.33 3.28 -4.05
C GLU A 68 0.18 3.56 -4.01
N VAL A 69 0.95 3.00 -4.93
CA VAL A 69 2.36 3.40 -5.16
C VAL A 69 2.44 4.39 -6.32
N ILE A 70 3.28 5.41 -6.19
CA ILE A 70 3.47 6.44 -7.23
C ILE A 70 4.66 6.04 -8.09
N SER A 71 4.41 5.60 -9.33
CA SER A 71 5.42 5.04 -10.24
C SER A 71 6.62 5.97 -10.41
N GLU A 72 6.40 7.29 -10.53
CA GLU A 72 7.46 8.28 -10.72
C GLU A 72 8.51 8.32 -9.61
N ASN A 73 8.17 7.85 -8.41
CA ASN A 73 9.06 7.90 -7.24
C ASN A 73 9.36 6.51 -6.67
N PHE A 74 8.37 5.61 -6.66
CA PHE A 74 8.50 4.27 -6.10
C PHE A 74 9.42 3.39 -6.96
N ASP A 75 9.19 3.36 -8.28
CA ASP A 75 9.95 2.47 -9.17
C ASP A 75 11.43 2.90 -9.26
N LYS A 76 11.73 4.20 -9.07
CA LYS A 76 13.13 4.71 -8.97
C LYS A 76 13.88 4.16 -7.76
N ILE A 77 13.18 3.93 -6.65
CA ILE A 77 13.78 3.34 -5.46
C ILE A 77 14.04 1.85 -5.71
N GLU A 78 13.10 1.16 -6.35
CA GLU A 78 13.30 -0.25 -6.72
C GLU A 78 14.53 -0.44 -7.62
N GLU A 79 14.72 0.44 -8.61
CA GLU A 79 15.89 0.42 -9.49
C GLU A 79 17.20 0.71 -8.73
N ALA A 80 17.21 1.70 -7.83
CA ALA A 80 18.39 2.06 -7.05
C ALA A 80 18.75 0.99 -5.99
N GLU A 81 17.76 0.35 -5.37
CA GLU A 81 17.98 -0.67 -4.34
C GLU A 81 18.33 -2.05 -4.94
N LYS A 82 17.97 -2.34 -6.20
CA LYS A 82 18.43 -3.56 -6.91
C LYS A 82 19.95 -3.66 -7.02
N GLU A 83 20.66 -2.54 -6.91
CA GLU A 83 22.13 -2.48 -6.92
C GLU A 83 22.74 -2.80 -5.52
N SER A 84 21.93 -2.80 -4.45
CA SER A 84 22.36 -3.10 -3.07
C SER A 84 21.45 -4.15 -2.42
N PHE A 85 21.82 -5.41 -2.58
CA PHE A 85 21.36 -6.62 -1.87
C PHE A 85 20.22 -6.46 -0.82
N SER A 86 19.07 -7.05 -1.14
CA SER A 86 18.21 -7.80 -0.20
C SER A 86 17.82 -7.07 1.10
N THR A 87 16.90 -6.12 1.09
CA THR A 87 15.88 -6.00 2.16
C THR A 87 14.74 -5.10 1.70
N SER A 88 13.50 -5.56 1.88
CA SER A 88 12.25 -4.82 1.70
C SER A 88 12.36 -3.29 1.89
N PRO A 89 11.81 -2.45 0.99
CA PRO A 89 12.12 -1.01 0.97
C PRO A 89 11.88 -0.36 2.33
N ARG A 90 12.91 0.25 2.91
CA ARG A 90 12.87 0.81 4.28
C ARG A 90 11.78 1.88 4.41
N ALA A 91 11.54 2.63 3.34
CA ALA A 91 10.48 3.61 3.21
C ALA A 91 9.07 2.99 3.20
N PHE A 92 8.95 1.75 2.70
CA PHE A 92 7.71 0.99 2.72
C PHE A 92 7.35 0.52 4.14
N ARG A 93 8.35 0.08 4.93
CA ARG A 93 8.15 -0.25 6.37
C ARG A 93 7.64 0.94 7.19
N GLU A 94 8.12 2.16 6.90
CA GLU A 94 7.59 3.37 7.55
C GLU A 94 6.16 3.71 7.10
N GLY A 95 5.83 3.46 5.83
CA GLY A 95 4.45 3.53 5.33
C GLY A 95 3.50 2.56 6.04
N CYS A 96 3.94 1.31 6.25
CA CYS A 96 3.19 0.28 6.97
C CYS A 96 2.93 0.60 8.45
N ARG A 97 3.82 1.32 9.15
CA ARG A 97 3.54 1.82 10.52
C ARG A 97 2.33 2.75 10.58
N THR A 98 2.01 3.44 9.49
CA THR A 98 0.81 4.27 9.39
C THR A 98 -0.44 3.41 9.21
N ILE A 99 -0.33 2.33 8.44
CA ILE A 99 -1.39 1.30 8.30
C ILE A 99 -1.69 0.67 9.65
N GLU A 100 -0.66 0.22 10.37
CA GLU A 100 -0.76 -0.36 11.71
C GLU A 100 -1.48 0.59 12.70
N LYS A 101 -1.12 1.88 12.72
CA LYS A 101 -1.79 2.89 13.58
C LYS A 101 -3.26 3.14 13.22
N ILE A 102 -3.62 3.04 11.95
CA ILE A 102 -5.00 3.24 11.47
C ILE A 102 -5.85 1.99 11.74
N LEU A 103 -5.25 0.80 11.62
CA LEU A 103 -5.92 -0.47 11.85
C LEU A 103 -6.10 -0.78 13.33
N ASN A 104 -5.10 -0.49 14.17
CA ASN A 104 -5.17 -0.67 15.63
C ASN A 104 -6.07 0.36 16.37
N ARG A 105 -6.70 1.31 15.66
CA ARG A 105 -7.63 2.30 16.23
C ARG A 105 -9.11 1.95 16.01
N LYS A 106 -9.42 0.76 15.50
CA LYS A 106 -10.79 0.29 15.27
C LYS A 106 -11.11 -0.97 16.03
#